data_AF-A0A927XG05-F1
#
_entry.id   AF-A0A927XG05-F1
#
_cell.length_a   1.000
_cell.length_b   1.000
_cell.length_c   1.000
_cell.angle_alpha   90.00
_cell.angle_beta   90.00
_cell.angle_gamma   90.00
#
_symmetry.space_group_name_H-M   'P 1'
#
loop_
_entity.id
_entity.type
_entity.pdbx_description
1 polymer ?
#
loop_
_entity_poly.entity_id
_entity_poly.type
_entity_poly.pdbx_seq_one_letter_code
_entity_poly.pdbx_strand_id
1 'polypeptide(L)'
;MSKIVDVNKKIEDAVVSGYKKVEDTVVGGYKKIEDKFVDTFLKKDGETTEEAKERLNKEQQELAEKNKSTAEDSLKLSKEINDKYVK
;
A
#
# COMPACT_ATOMS: atom_id res chain seq x y z
N MET A 1 14.80 30.62 30.65
CA MET A 1 13.95 30.52 29.45
C MET A 1 13.02 31.73 29.39
N SER A 2 12.67 32.22 28.20
CA SER A 2 11.62 33.25 28.04
C SER A 2 10.23 32.59 28.08
N LYS A 3 9.24 33.26 28.67
CA LYS A 3 7.84 32.79 28.72
C LYS A 3 7.28 32.44 27.35
N ILE A 4 7.70 33.15 26.29
CA ILE A 4 7.27 32.88 24.91
C ILE A 4 7.80 31.53 24.41
N VAL A 5 9.05 31.19 24.75
CA VAL A 5 9.66 29.90 24.37
C VAL A 5 8.92 28.75 25.04
N ASP A 6 8.54 28.91 26.32
CA ASP A 6 7.80 27.88 27.05
C ASP A 6 6.38 27.68 26.50
N VAL A 7 5.69 28.77 26.10
CA VAL A 7 4.37 28.68 25.46
C VAL A 7 4.47 28.01 24.09
N ASN A 8 5.46 28.37 23.27
CA ASN A 8 5.64 27.75 21.96
C ASN A 8 5.91 26.25 22.07
N LYS A 9 6.74 25.83 23.03
CA LYS A 9 7.00 24.40 23.28
C LYS A 9 5.72 23.64 23.66
N LYS A 10 4.86 24.22 24.50
CA LYS A 10 3.56 23.61 24.84
C LYS A 10 2.65 23.46 23.63
N ILE A 11 2.64 24.45 22.73
CA ILE A 11 1.86 24.39 21.48
C ILE A 11 2.41 23.28 20.58
N GLU A 12 3.73 23.20 20.41
CA GLU A 12 4.39 22.15 19.65
C GLU A 12 4.03 20.75 20.20
N ASP A 13 4.20 20.54 21.50
CA ASP A 13 3.88 19.27 22.16
C ASP A 13 2.41 18.89 21.94
N ALA A 14 1.48 19.84 22.12
CA ALA A 14 0.06 19.62 21.92
C ALA A 14 -0.29 19.26 20.47
N VAL A 15 0.33 19.93 19.50
CA VAL A 15 0.14 19.67 18.07
C VAL A 15 0.67 18.28 17.70
N VAL A 16 1.88 17.93 18.12
CA VAL A 16 2.49 16.62 17.83
C VAL A 16 1.69 15.50 18.48
N SER A 17 1.28 15.65 19.73
CA SER A 17 0.42 14.67 20.41
C SER A 17 -0.95 14.53 19.74
N GLY A 18 -1.54 15.65 19.30
CA GLY A 18 -2.79 15.65 18.56
C GLY A 18 -2.71 14.84 17.28
N TYR A 19 -1.69 15.09 16.45
CA TYR A 19 -1.48 14.34 15.20
C TYR A 19 -1.24 12.86 15.43
N LYS A 20 -0.36 12.49 16.37
CA LYS A 20 -0.10 11.09 16.71
C LYS A 20 -1.36 10.35 17.13
N LYS A 21 -2.19 10.97 17.96
CA LYS A 21 -3.46 10.35 18.41
C LYS A 21 -4.42 10.08 17.25
N VAL A 22 -4.51 11.02 16.30
CA VAL A 22 -5.34 10.85 15.10
C VAL A 22 -4.79 9.72 14.23
N GLU A 23 -3.49 9.71 13.99
CA GLU A 23 -2.80 8.64 13.23
C GLU A 23 -3.05 7.27 13.86
N ASP A 24 -2.77 7.10 15.15
CA ASP A 24 -2.96 5.83 15.87
C ASP A 24 -4.42 5.34 15.78
N THR A 25 -5.38 6.26 15.91
CA THR A 25 -6.80 5.91 15.88
C THR A 25 -7.25 5.51 14.48
N VAL A 26 -6.88 6.28 13.47
CA VAL A 26 -7.32 6.06 12.08
C VAL A 26 -6.61 4.87 11.47
N VAL A 27 -5.28 4.82 11.55
CA VAL A 27 -4.47 3.72 11.02
C VAL A 27 -4.76 2.43 11.77
N GLY A 28 -4.83 2.49 13.11
CA GLY A 28 -5.19 1.33 13.91
C GLY A 28 -6.61 0.83 13.66
N GLY A 29 -7.57 1.74 13.45
CA GLY A 29 -8.94 1.41 13.07
C GLY A 29 -9.02 0.71 11.71
N TYR A 30 -8.33 1.27 10.71
CA TYR A 30 -8.25 0.66 9.37
C TYR A 30 -7.62 -0.73 9.42
N LYS A 31 -6.47 -0.89 10.12
CA LYS A 31 -5.78 -2.17 10.24
C LYS A 31 -6.70 -3.26 10.81
N LYS A 32 -7.50 -2.95 11.82
CA LYS A 32 -8.47 -3.91 12.40
C LYS A 32 -9.55 -4.34 11.40
N ILE A 33 -10.03 -3.42 10.56
CA ILE A 33 -11.03 -3.73 9.54
C ILE A 33 -10.38 -4.61 8.46
N GLU A 34 -9.19 -4.24 8.02
CA GLU A 34 -8.39 -5.01 7.06
C GLU A 34 -8.12 -6.43 7.56
N ASP A 35 -7.66 -6.58 8.82
CA ASP A 35 -7.40 -7.88 9.45
C ASP A 35 -8.65 -8.78 9.42
N LYS A 36 -9.81 -8.24 9.83
CA LYS A 36 -11.08 -8.98 9.81
C LYS A 36 -11.52 -9.35 8.41
N PHE A 37 -11.36 -8.45 7.45
CA PHE A 37 -11.74 -8.70 6.07
C PHE A 37 -10.90 -9.83 5.47
N VAL A 38 -9.58 -9.77 5.66
CA VAL A 38 -8.67 -10.84 5.19
C VAL A 38 -9.02 -12.15 5.86
N ASP A 39 -9.14 -12.17 7.19
CA ASP A 39 -9.46 -13.37 7.95
C ASP A 39 -10.79 -14.02 7.52
N THR A 40 -11.82 -13.21 7.25
CA THR A 40 -13.16 -13.69 6.90
C THR A 40 -13.27 -14.14 5.45
N PHE A 41 -12.63 -13.43 4.51
CA PHE A 41 -12.94 -13.58 3.08
C PHE A 41 -11.77 -14.10 2.24
N LEU A 42 -10.52 -13.88 2.64
CA LEU A 42 -9.35 -14.09 1.79
C LEU A 42 -8.32 -15.08 2.35
N LYS A 43 -8.41 -15.38 3.65
CA LYS A 43 -7.56 -16.35 4.33
C LYS A 43 -7.93 -17.76 3.87
N LYS A 44 -6.92 -18.53 3.50
CA LYS A 44 -7.03 -19.95 3.14
C LYS A 44 -6.87 -20.81 4.40
N ASP A 45 -7.30 -22.06 4.31
CA ASP A 45 -7.07 -23.02 5.40
C ASP A 45 -5.55 -23.27 5.55
N GLY A 46 -5.09 -23.25 6.80
CA GLY A 46 -3.69 -23.53 7.14
C GLY A 46 -2.73 -22.34 7.06
N GLU A 47 -3.21 -21.12 6.80
CA GLU A 47 -2.42 -19.88 6.92
C GLU A 47 -2.99 -18.95 8.02
N THR A 48 -2.12 -18.13 8.59
CA THR A 48 -2.46 -17.00 9.46
C THR A 48 -2.92 -15.79 8.64
N THR A 49 -3.55 -14.82 9.28
CA THR A 49 -4.00 -13.58 8.61
C THR A 49 -2.80 -12.80 8.05
N GLU A 50 -1.68 -12.79 8.76
CA GLU A 50 -0.43 -12.16 8.33
C GLU A 50 0.14 -12.86 7.08
N GLU A 51 0.23 -14.19 7.08
CA GLU A 51 0.68 -14.97 5.92
C GLU A 51 -0.25 -14.76 4.70
N ALA A 52 -1.56 -14.68 4.93
CA ALA A 52 -2.53 -14.38 3.87
C ALA A 52 -2.25 -13.00 3.25
N LYS A 53 -1.95 -11.98 4.06
CA LYS A 53 -1.61 -10.63 3.56
C LYS A 53 -0.31 -10.63 2.78
N GLU A 54 0.72 -11.31 3.26
CA GLU A 54 2.01 -11.43 2.56
C GLU A 54 1.82 -12.10 1.19
N ARG A 55 1.07 -13.20 1.16
CA ARG A 55 0.71 -13.90 -0.08
C ARG A 55 -0.05 -12.98 -1.05
N LEU A 56 -1.09 -12.30 -0.58
CA LEU A 56 -1.88 -11.38 -1.43
C LEU A 56 -1.02 -10.25 -2.00
N ASN A 57 -0.12 -9.67 -1.21
CA ASN A 57 0.79 -8.64 -1.69
C ASN A 57 1.73 -9.16 -2.77
N LYS A 58 2.27 -10.38 -2.59
CA LYS A 58 3.13 -11.03 -3.58
C LYS A 58 2.37 -11.35 -4.87
N GLU A 59 1.16 -11.94 -4.77
CA GLU A 59 0.28 -12.22 -5.90
C GLU A 59 -0.02 -10.94 -6.70
N GLN A 60 -0.26 -9.80 -6.02
CA GLN A 60 -0.50 -8.52 -6.67
C GLN A 60 0.74 -7.95 -7.39
N GLN A 61 1.93 -8.11 -6.82
CA GLN A 61 3.19 -7.71 -7.46
C GLN A 61 3.46 -8.54 -8.72
N GLU A 62 3.35 -9.86 -8.62
CA GLU A 62 3.52 -10.77 -9.75
C GLU A 62 2.50 -10.48 -10.86
N LEU A 63 1.25 -10.17 -10.50
CA LEU A 63 0.22 -9.78 -11.47
C LEU A 63 0.58 -8.46 -12.17
N ALA A 64 1.08 -7.47 -11.43
CA ALA A 64 1.50 -6.19 -12.00
C ALA A 64 2.67 -6.36 -12.98
N GLU A 65 3.65 -7.19 -12.63
CA GLU A 65 4.79 -7.52 -13.50
C GLU A 65 4.35 -8.25 -14.76
N LYS A 66 3.49 -9.26 -14.62
CA LYS A 66 2.94 -10.00 -15.76
C LYS A 66 2.16 -9.09 -16.72
N ASN A 67 1.36 -8.17 -16.17
CA ASN A 67 0.60 -7.21 -16.98
C ASN A 67 1.53 -6.26 -17.73
N LYS A 68 2.60 -5.79 -17.09
CA LYS A 68 3.62 -4.96 -17.73
C LYS A 68 4.33 -5.72 -18.86
N SER A 69 4.80 -6.95 -18.61
CA SER A 69 5.44 -7.79 -19.63
C SER A 69 4.51 -8.04 -20.81
N THR A 70 3.23 -8.35 -20.54
CA THR A 70 2.23 -8.58 -21.59
C THR A 70 2.05 -7.35 -22.48
N ALA A 71 2.03 -6.15 -21.89
CA ALA A 71 1.95 -4.90 -22.63
C ALA A 71 3.22 -4.63 -23.47
N GLU A 72 4.40 -4.91 -22.91
CA GLU A 72 5.69 -4.76 -23.61
C GLU A 72 5.82 -5.73 -24.79
N ASP A 73 5.45 -7.00 -24.60
CA ASP A 73 5.46 -8.03 -25.64
C ASP A 73 4.50 -7.66 -26.79
N SER A 74 3.29 -7.18 -26.43
CA SER A 74 2.30 -6.71 -27.41
C SER A 74 2.81 -5.52 -28.22
N LEU A 75 3.49 -4.57 -27.56
CA LEU A 75 4.09 -3.41 -28.22
C LEU A 75 5.25 -3.81 -29.14
N LYS A 76 6.10 -4.75 -28.70
CA LYS A 76 7.21 -5.24 -29.50
C LYS A 76 6.71 -5.93 -30.77
N LEU A 77 5.71 -6.79 -30.65
CA LEU A 77 5.08 -7.45 -31.79
C LEU A 77 4.45 -6.44 -32.76
N SER A 78 3.77 -5.42 -32.24
CA SER A 78 3.22 -4.33 -33.07
C SER A 78 4.31 -3.62 -33.88
N LYS A 79 5.47 -3.32 -33.28
CA LYS A 79 6.60 -2.69 -33.97
C LYS A 79 7.17 -3.60 -35.04
N GLU A 80 7.39 -4.88 -34.71
CA GLU A 80 7.90 -5.88 -35.66
C GLU A 80 6.96 -6.05 -36.88
N ILE A 81 5.65 -6.06 -36.66
CA ILE A 81 4.66 -6.11 -37.75
C ILE A 81 4.73 -4.84 -38.62
N ASN A 82 4.78 -3.66 -38.00
CA ASN A 82 4.84 -2.40 -38.73
C ASN A 82 6.11 -2.30 -39.58
N ASP A 83 7.27 -2.65 -39.01
CA ASP A 83 8.56 -2.66 -39.70
C ASP A 83 8.57 -3.64 -40.89
N LYS A 84 7.83 -4.75 -40.78
CA LYS A 84 7.77 -5.77 -41.83
C LYS A 84 6.80 -5.44 -42.98
N TYR A 85 5.68 -4.79 -42.69
CA TYR A 85 4.58 -4.68 -43.66
C TYR A 85 4.12 -3.25 -43.99
N VAL A 86 4.55 -2.21 -43.25
CA VAL A 86 4.00 -0.84 -43.34
C VAL A 86 5.11 0.19 -43.59
N LYS A 87 6.01 -0.04 -44.55
CA LYS A 87 7.00 0.99 -44.95
C LYS A 87 6.36 2.34 -45.28
#